data_AF-A0A6L9JPP6-F1
#
_entry.id   AF-A0A6L9JPP6-F1
#
_cell.length_a   1.000
_cell.length_b   1.000
_cell.length_c   1.000
_cell.angle_alpha   90.00
_cell.angle_beta   90.00
_cell.angle_gamma   90.00
#
_symmetry.space_group_name_H-M   'P 1'
#
loop_
_entity.id
_entity.type
_entity.pdbx_description
1 polymer ?
#
loop_
_entity_poly.entity_id
_entity_poly.type
_entity_poly.pdbx_seq_one_letter_code
_entity_poly.pdbx_strand_id
1 'polypeptide(L)'
;MNKIYKMVWVGLAINVLTYFVSLAAIKVASAGYFALSYQEQYFVAKLPIFNALMLIFILLEVVNLFVILNAPKYAKISSFIASCLFPFGAVYFIGCLLSIQRVALSPFAEYQDDDTVPNSAVYFVRDRYWKRMCIFGCITLVMSFKGTSNICMMMTAMHCLSYRKTEGRYFFAETEGGFLLTPTALSKTIFLPYCCINRVEEREESVLLAVNLNKKINIVFSKKFVERGDLIQVIKRLSQAALNNPKHNIITF
;
A
#
# COMPACT_ATOMS: atom_id res chain seq x y z
N MET A 1 -2.75 -0.23 19.22
CA MET A 1 -1.67 0.10 18.26
C MET A 1 -1.25 -1.03 17.31
N ASN A 2 -1.62 -2.31 17.52
CA ASN A 2 -1.14 -3.44 16.70
C ASN A 2 -1.57 -3.44 15.21
N LYS A 3 -2.55 -2.62 14.83
CA LYS A 3 -3.06 -2.56 13.45
C LYS A 3 -2.25 -1.65 12.52
N ILE A 4 -1.49 -0.71 13.07
CA ILE A 4 -0.61 0.19 12.28
C ILE A 4 0.79 -0.42 12.23
N TYR A 5 1.37 -0.48 11.04
CA TYR A 5 2.74 -0.98 10.86
C TYR A 5 3.77 -0.03 11.46
N LYS A 6 4.80 -0.58 12.10
CA LYS A 6 5.92 0.19 12.68
C LYS A 6 6.56 1.15 11.67
N MET A 7 6.61 0.75 10.40
CA MET A 7 7.17 1.55 9.30
C MET A 7 6.48 2.91 9.12
N VAL A 8 5.19 3.04 9.48
CA VAL A 8 4.49 4.33 9.45
C VAL A 8 5.11 5.32 10.42
N TRP A 9 5.37 4.87 11.65
CA TRP A 9 5.98 5.69 12.69
C TRP A 9 7.42 6.07 12.35
N VAL A 10 8.16 5.15 11.72
CA VAL A 10 9.51 5.43 11.20
C VAL A 10 9.43 6.52 10.12
N GLY A 11 8.50 6.42 9.17
CA GLY A 11 8.30 7.44 8.15
C GLY A 11 7.94 8.80 8.73
N LEU A 12 6.99 8.84 9.68
CA LEU A 12 6.60 10.06 10.38
C LEU A 12 7.80 10.69 11.12
N ALA A 13 8.60 9.87 11.82
CA ALA A 13 9.79 10.35 12.52
C ALA A 13 10.83 10.94 11.58
N ILE A 14 11.05 10.33 10.40
CA ILE A 14 11.94 10.86 9.36
C ILE A 14 11.43 12.21 8.85
N ASN A 15 10.13 12.35 8.60
CA ASN A 15 9.54 13.61 8.12
C ASN A 15 9.63 14.73 9.17
N VAL A 16 9.37 14.41 10.44
CA VAL A 16 9.55 15.33 11.57
C VAL A 16 11.01 15.75 11.73
N LEU A 17 11.95 14.81 11.64
CA LEU A 17 13.39 15.11 11.68
C LEU A 17 13.79 16.02 10.51
N THR A 18 13.29 15.74 9.30
CA THR A 18 13.54 16.55 8.09
C THR A 18 13.04 17.98 8.29
N TYR A 19 11.88 18.17 8.92
CA TYR A 19 11.37 19.48 9.29
C TYR A 19 12.31 20.23 10.25
N PHE A 20 12.80 19.58 11.31
CA PHE A 20 13.73 20.21 12.25
C PHE A 20 15.08 20.55 11.61
N VAL A 21 15.60 19.68 10.75
CA VAL A 21 16.84 19.94 9.97
C VAL A 21 16.65 21.15 9.05
N SER A 22 15.51 21.23 8.35
CA SER A 22 15.16 22.38 7.52
C SER A 22 15.07 23.67 8.35
N LEU A 23 14.44 23.63 9.53
CA LEU A 23 14.34 24.79 10.42
C LEU A 23 15.72 25.26 10.92
N ALA A 24 16.61 24.32 11.27
CA ALA A 24 17.99 24.64 11.65
C ALA A 24 18.77 25.25 10.47
N ALA A 25 18.63 24.68 9.26
CA ALA A 25 19.25 25.19 8.05
C ALA A 25 18.80 26.62 7.72
N ILE A 26 17.50 26.92 7.85
CA ILE A 26 16.95 28.27 7.70
C ILE A 26 17.61 29.24 8.67
N LYS A 27 17.71 28.85 9.96
CA LYS A 27 18.31 29.71 10.99
C LYS A 27 19.78 30.04 10.66
N VAL A 28 20.57 29.03 10.29
CA VAL A 28 21.98 29.22 9.93
C VAL A 28 22.12 30.08 8.67
N ALA A 29 21.35 29.79 7.61
CA ALA A 29 21.40 30.55 6.37
C ALA A 29 20.93 32.00 6.55
N SER A 30 19.95 32.25 7.42
CA SER A 30 19.48 33.60 7.74
C SER A 30 20.50 34.44 8.50
N ALA A 31 21.36 33.83 9.32
CA ALA A 31 22.40 34.55 10.05
C ALA A 31 23.49 35.09 9.11
N GLY A 32 23.75 34.39 7.99
CA GLY A 32 24.67 34.81 6.94
C GLY A 32 24.00 35.52 5.76
N TYR A 33 22.75 35.97 5.88
CA TYR A 33 21.92 36.37 4.74
C TYR A 33 22.57 37.41 3.82
N PHE A 34 23.20 38.44 4.39
CA PHE A 34 23.84 39.51 3.61
C PHE A 34 25.13 39.08 2.88
N ALA A 35 25.73 37.95 3.27
CA ALA A 35 26.89 37.37 2.61
C ALA A 35 26.53 36.39 1.48
N LEU A 36 25.25 36.05 1.32
CA LEU A 36 24.75 35.16 0.28
C LEU A 36 24.59 35.88 -1.07
N SER A 37 24.73 35.14 -2.16
CA SER A 37 24.39 35.61 -3.50
C SER A 37 22.88 35.90 -3.64
N TYR A 38 22.48 36.70 -4.64
CA TYR A 38 21.08 37.05 -4.86
C TYR A 38 20.17 35.83 -5.06
N GLN A 39 20.66 34.79 -5.73
CA GLN A 39 19.92 33.53 -5.91
C GLN A 39 19.74 32.77 -4.58
N GLU A 40 20.77 32.73 -3.74
CA GLU A 40 20.71 32.10 -2.43
C GLU A 40 19.80 32.86 -1.46
N GLN A 41 19.86 34.19 -1.46
CA GLN A 41 18.95 35.05 -0.69
C GLN A 41 17.49 34.79 -1.06
N TYR A 42 17.19 34.72 -2.35
CA TYR A 42 15.84 34.38 -2.84
C TYR A 42 15.39 32.99 -2.38
N PHE A 43 16.29 32.00 -2.38
CA PHE A 43 15.98 30.66 -1.89
C PHE A 43 15.71 30.65 -0.38
N VAL A 44 16.58 31.31 0.41
CA VAL A 44 16.44 31.43 1.87
C VAL A 44 15.13 32.14 2.24
N ALA A 45 14.72 33.16 1.49
CA ALA A 45 13.43 33.83 1.69
C ALA A 45 12.21 32.92 1.47
N LYS A 46 12.32 31.88 0.63
CA LYS A 46 11.24 30.92 0.36
C LYS A 46 11.21 29.73 1.31
N LEU A 47 12.33 29.38 1.93
CA LEU A 47 12.42 28.23 2.83
C LEU A 47 11.42 28.28 4.01
N PRO A 48 11.11 29.43 4.66
CA PRO A 48 10.09 29.50 5.71
C PRO A 48 8.70 29.06 5.24
N ILE A 49 8.30 29.45 4.02
CA ILE A 49 7.01 29.06 3.44
C ILE A 49 6.99 27.54 3.21
N PHE A 50 8.07 27.00 2.65
CA PHE A 50 8.21 25.55 2.47
C PHE A 50 8.17 24.79 3.82
N ASN A 51 8.83 25.32 4.84
CA ASN A 51 8.84 24.73 6.18
C ASN A 51 7.45 24.75 6.83
N ALA A 52 6.68 25.82 6.65
CA ALA A 52 5.29 25.89 7.09
C ALA A 52 4.41 24.84 6.38
N LEU A 53 4.60 24.64 5.07
CA LEU A 53 3.92 23.58 4.33
C LEU A 53 4.29 22.18 4.85
N MET A 54 5.56 21.93 5.16
CA MET A 54 5.97 20.65 5.77
C MET A 54 5.27 20.39 7.11
N LEU A 55 5.12 21.42 7.96
CA LEU A 55 4.38 21.27 9.21
C LEU A 55 2.91 20.91 8.98
N ILE A 56 2.24 21.55 8.03
CA ILE A 56 0.86 21.22 7.64
C ILE A 56 0.77 19.76 7.18
N PHE A 57 1.72 19.29 6.37
CA PHE A 57 1.72 17.92 5.89
C PHE A 57 2.01 16.91 7.01
N ILE A 58 2.88 17.20 7.98
CA ILE A 58 3.07 16.36 9.17
C ILE A 58 1.76 16.22 9.96
N LEU A 59 1.02 17.32 10.14
CA LEU A 59 -0.30 17.26 10.79
C LEU A 59 -1.30 16.42 9.97
N LEU A 60 -1.29 16.55 8.65
CA LEU A 60 -2.08 15.70 7.76
C LEU A 60 -1.69 14.22 7.85
N GLU A 61 -0.40 13.90 8.02
CA GLU A 61 0.05 12.52 8.26
C GLU A 61 -0.54 11.95 9.55
N VAL A 62 -0.61 12.74 10.62
CA VAL A 62 -1.26 12.31 11.88
C VAL A 62 -2.76 12.10 11.67
N VAL A 63 -3.46 13.03 11.00
CA VAL A 63 -4.89 12.89 10.66
C VAL A 63 -5.13 11.66 9.79
N ASN A 64 -4.25 11.39 8.84
CA ASN A 64 -4.33 10.24 7.94
C ASN A 64 -4.27 8.90 8.70
N LEU A 65 -3.61 8.81 9.86
CA LEU A 65 -3.66 7.61 10.71
C LEU A 65 -5.08 7.30 11.19
N PHE A 66 -5.86 8.33 11.54
CA PHE A 66 -7.27 8.16 11.91
C PHE A 66 -8.12 7.71 10.70
N VAL A 67 -7.83 8.24 9.51
CA VAL A 67 -8.48 7.81 8.26
C VAL A 67 -8.19 6.33 7.98
N ILE A 68 -6.97 5.85 8.21
CA ILE A 68 -6.62 4.42 8.03
C ILE A 68 -7.47 3.51 8.94
N LEU A 69 -7.70 3.93 10.19
CA LEU A 69 -8.43 3.12 11.17
C LEU A 69 -9.94 3.12 10.92
N ASN A 70 -10.51 4.28 10.58
CA ASN A 70 -11.96 4.46 10.49
C ASN A 70 -12.51 4.33 9.06
N ALA A 71 -11.70 4.66 8.05
CA ALA A 71 -12.11 4.78 6.66
C ALA A 71 -11.04 4.27 5.66
N PRO A 72 -10.60 3.00 5.75
CA PRO A 72 -9.47 2.48 4.96
C PRO A 72 -9.67 2.54 3.44
N LYS A 73 -10.93 2.68 2.97
CA LYS A 73 -11.26 2.87 1.54
C LYS A 73 -10.67 4.17 0.98
N TYR A 74 -10.67 5.25 1.75
CA TYR A 74 -10.14 6.56 1.35
C TYR A 74 -8.68 6.75 1.73
N ALA A 75 -8.21 5.96 2.69
CA ALA A 75 -6.88 6.05 3.26
C ALA A 75 -5.75 5.95 2.22
N LYS A 76 -5.94 5.23 1.11
CA LYS A 76 -4.91 5.11 0.06
C LYS A 76 -4.62 6.47 -0.60
N ILE A 77 -5.67 7.23 -0.93
CA ILE A 77 -5.54 8.53 -1.60
C ILE A 77 -5.00 9.55 -0.61
N SER A 78 -5.55 9.61 0.61
CA SER A 78 -5.06 10.54 1.64
C SER A 78 -3.61 10.26 2.03
N SER A 79 -3.19 8.99 2.11
CA SER A 79 -1.79 8.64 2.38
C SER A 79 -0.87 9.10 1.24
N PHE A 80 -1.29 8.98 -0.01
CA PHE A 80 -0.51 9.46 -1.15
C PHE A 80 -0.33 10.98 -1.08
N ILE A 81 -1.40 11.73 -0.81
CA ILE A 81 -1.37 13.19 -0.68
C ILE A 81 -0.48 13.60 0.49
N ALA A 82 -0.65 13.00 1.67
CA ALA A 82 0.14 13.34 2.85
C ALA A 82 1.65 13.08 2.66
N SER A 83 2.02 12.12 1.80
CA SER A 83 3.42 11.71 1.60
C SER A 83 4.14 12.46 0.47
N CYS A 84 3.41 13.07 -0.48
CA CYS A 84 4.01 13.50 -1.74
C CYS A 84 4.97 14.70 -1.61
N LEU A 85 4.81 15.49 -0.55
CA LEU A 85 5.65 16.66 -0.30
C LEU A 85 7.06 16.26 0.16
N PHE A 86 7.20 15.17 0.92
CA PHE A 86 8.47 14.80 1.55
C PHE A 86 9.38 14.00 0.61
N PRO A 87 10.70 14.29 0.60
CA PRO A 87 11.66 13.51 -0.18
C PRO A 87 11.72 12.04 0.26
N PHE A 88 11.52 11.77 1.56
CA PHE A 88 11.45 10.43 2.14
C PHE A 88 10.01 9.97 2.44
N GLY A 89 9.01 10.64 1.87
CA GLY A 89 7.59 10.32 2.06
C GLY A 89 7.22 8.89 1.63
N ALA A 90 8.06 8.27 0.79
CA ALA A 90 7.93 6.86 0.41
C ALA A 90 7.87 5.91 1.61
N VAL A 91 8.65 6.16 2.68
CA VAL A 91 8.69 5.30 3.86
C VAL A 91 7.35 5.33 4.59
N TYR A 92 6.83 6.54 4.82
CA TYR A 92 5.52 6.75 5.44
C TYR A 92 4.41 6.15 4.56
N PHE A 93 4.40 6.46 3.26
CA PHE A 93 3.40 5.96 2.31
C PHE A 93 3.32 4.43 2.28
N ILE A 94 4.48 3.75 2.18
CA ILE A 94 4.55 2.29 2.21
C ILE A 94 4.00 1.74 3.53
N GLY A 95 4.38 2.34 4.66
CA GLY A 95 3.83 2.00 5.96
C GLY A 95 2.30 2.11 5.98
N CYS A 96 1.74 3.17 5.39
CA CYS A 96 0.31 3.38 5.31
C CYS A 96 -0.37 2.30 4.46
N LEU A 97 0.18 1.97 3.28
CA LEU A 97 -0.35 0.90 2.44
C LEU A 97 -0.38 -0.45 3.17
N LEU A 98 0.69 -0.79 3.88
CA LEU A 98 0.74 -2.00 4.71
C LEU A 98 -0.31 -1.97 5.82
N SER A 99 -0.49 -0.82 6.48
CA SER A 99 -1.48 -0.64 7.55
C SER A 99 -2.91 -0.73 7.06
N ILE A 100 -3.22 -0.16 5.89
CA ILE A 100 -4.54 -0.27 5.24
C ILE A 100 -4.88 -1.75 4.99
N GLN A 101 -3.93 -2.52 4.43
CA GLN A 101 -4.15 -3.94 4.19
C GLN A 101 -4.34 -4.73 5.50
N ARG A 102 -3.55 -4.44 6.53
CA ARG A 102 -3.68 -5.10 7.85
C ARG A 102 -5.01 -4.77 8.53
N VAL A 103 -5.49 -3.53 8.45
CA VAL A 103 -6.81 -3.15 8.98
C VAL A 103 -7.91 -3.85 8.19
N ALA A 104 -7.88 -3.78 6.86
CA ALA A 104 -8.88 -4.39 5.98
C ALA A 104 -8.98 -5.92 6.15
N LEU A 105 -7.84 -6.59 6.36
CA LEU A 105 -7.75 -8.04 6.49
C LEU A 105 -7.67 -8.52 7.95
N SER A 106 -7.85 -7.62 8.93
CA SER A 106 -7.82 -7.98 10.35
C SER A 106 -8.83 -9.06 10.78
N PRO A 107 -10.02 -9.21 10.14
CA PRO A 107 -10.96 -10.27 10.50
C PRO A 107 -10.54 -11.68 10.08
N PHE A 108 -9.52 -11.82 9.21
CA PHE A 108 -9.08 -13.11 8.70
C PHE A 108 -7.90 -13.64 9.50
N ALA A 109 -7.85 -14.96 9.68
CA ALA A 109 -6.67 -15.66 10.17
C ALA A 109 -5.51 -15.43 9.18
N GLU A 110 -4.35 -15.06 9.72
CA GLU A 110 -3.11 -14.99 8.95
C GLU A 110 -2.56 -16.39 8.83
N TYR A 111 -2.38 -16.86 7.59
CA TYR A 111 -1.69 -18.11 7.36
C TYR A 111 -0.18 -17.85 7.50
N GLN A 112 0.47 -18.62 8.35
CA GLN A 112 1.93 -18.69 8.41
C GLN A 112 2.34 -19.83 7.49
N ASP A 113 3.30 -19.57 6.59
CA ASP A 113 3.78 -20.57 5.64
C ASP A 113 4.21 -21.83 6.40
N ASP A 114 3.60 -22.96 6.08
CA ASP A 114 4.23 -24.26 6.29
C ASP A 114 5.11 -24.52 5.07
N ASP A 115 6.29 -25.12 5.24
CA ASP A 115 7.29 -25.36 4.17
C ASP A 115 6.77 -26.18 2.95
N THR A 116 5.50 -26.59 2.99
CA THR A 116 4.80 -27.33 1.95
C THR A 116 4.11 -26.42 0.95
N VAL A 117 4.58 -26.46 -0.30
CA VAL A 117 3.93 -25.78 -1.44
C VAL A 117 2.65 -26.50 -1.84
N PRO A 118 1.47 -25.87 -1.83
CA PRO A 118 0.25 -26.50 -2.32
C PRO A 118 0.31 -26.75 -3.83
N ASN A 119 -0.11 -27.93 -4.30
CA ASN A 119 -0.13 -28.28 -5.73
C ASN A 119 -1.00 -27.35 -6.59
N SER A 120 -1.93 -26.64 -5.96
CA SER A 120 -2.87 -25.70 -6.56
C SER A 120 -2.37 -24.25 -6.61
N ALA A 121 -1.12 -24.02 -6.21
CA ALA A 121 -0.64 -22.68 -5.93
C ALA A 121 -0.41 -21.86 -7.22
N VAL A 122 -0.97 -20.66 -7.21
CA VAL A 122 -0.83 -19.64 -8.25
C VAL A 122 0.02 -18.51 -7.70
N TYR A 123 1.06 -18.13 -8.44
CA TYR A 123 2.02 -17.10 -8.02
C TYR A 123 1.75 -15.74 -8.67
N PHE A 124 2.30 -14.69 -8.07
CA PHE A 124 2.27 -13.36 -8.65
C PHE A 124 3.16 -13.25 -9.90
N VAL A 125 2.69 -12.50 -10.91
CA VAL A 125 3.51 -12.11 -12.08
C VAL A 125 4.52 -11.03 -11.65
N ARG A 126 5.67 -11.48 -11.13
CA ARG A 126 6.73 -10.62 -10.56
C ARG A 126 7.34 -9.66 -11.57
N ASP A 127 7.48 -10.08 -12.82
CA ASP A 127 8.09 -9.30 -13.90
C ASP A 127 7.40 -7.93 -14.10
N ARG A 128 6.09 -7.84 -13.84
CA ARG A 128 5.35 -6.56 -13.90
C ARG A 128 5.84 -5.55 -12.86
N TYR A 129 6.18 -6.01 -11.65
CA TYR A 129 6.72 -5.12 -10.61
C TYR A 129 8.14 -4.68 -10.95
N TRP A 130 8.96 -5.60 -11.47
CA TRP A 130 10.30 -5.29 -11.94
C TRP A 130 10.30 -4.23 -13.05
N LYS A 131 9.53 -4.45 -14.13
CA LYS A 131 9.42 -3.50 -15.24
C LYS A 131 8.97 -2.12 -14.77
N ARG A 132 7.95 -2.03 -13.90
CA ARG A 132 7.49 -0.75 -13.33
C ARG A 132 8.54 -0.10 -12.45
N MET A 133 9.25 -0.88 -11.63
CA MET A 133 10.36 -0.37 -10.83
C MET A 133 11.44 0.26 -11.72
N CYS A 134 11.83 -0.42 -12.80
CA CYS A 134 12.81 0.12 -13.76
C CYS A 134 12.31 1.40 -14.43
N ILE A 135 11.06 1.43 -14.92
CA ILE A 135 10.49 2.62 -15.55
C ILE A 135 10.48 3.81 -14.59
N PHE A 136 9.90 3.65 -13.40
CA PHE A 136 9.85 4.73 -12.41
C PHE A 136 11.24 5.09 -11.88
N GLY A 137 12.17 4.15 -11.82
CA GLY A 137 13.56 4.38 -11.44
C GLY A 137 14.29 5.26 -12.46
N CYS A 138 14.16 4.96 -13.75
CA CYS A 138 14.71 5.80 -14.83
C CYS A 138 14.11 7.22 -14.80
N ILE A 139 12.79 7.33 -14.63
CA ILE A 139 12.11 8.63 -14.53
C ILE A 139 12.60 9.39 -13.29
N THR A 140 12.74 8.71 -12.15
CA THR A 140 13.31 9.28 -10.92
C THR A 140 14.67 9.89 -11.20
N LEU A 141 15.58 9.12 -11.80
CA LEU A 141 16.94 9.56 -12.11
C LEU A 141 16.95 10.82 -12.99
N VAL A 142 16.13 10.84 -14.05
CA VAL A 142 16.00 12.01 -14.93
C VAL A 142 15.41 13.22 -14.19
N MET A 143 14.39 13.01 -13.35
CA MET A 143 13.71 14.08 -12.61
C MET A 143 14.52 14.62 -11.43
N SER A 144 15.43 13.81 -10.87
CA SER A 144 16.35 14.26 -9.80
C SER A 144 17.25 15.41 -10.29
N PHE A 145 17.64 15.43 -11.57
CA PHE A 145 18.35 16.56 -12.18
C PHE A 145 17.51 17.85 -12.25
N LYS A 146 16.17 17.75 -12.19
CA LYS A 146 15.23 18.88 -12.25
C LYS A 146 14.63 19.25 -10.89
N GLY A 147 14.99 18.55 -9.82
CA GLY A 147 14.53 18.85 -8.46
C GLY A 147 13.13 18.33 -8.09
N THR A 148 12.48 17.53 -8.93
CA THR A 148 11.07 17.11 -8.71
C THR A 148 10.89 15.59 -8.82
N SER A 149 11.49 14.84 -7.90
CA SER A 149 11.57 13.36 -7.99
C SER A 149 10.74 12.58 -6.95
N ASN A 150 10.18 13.24 -5.92
CA ASN A 150 9.58 12.58 -4.75
C ASN A 150 8.49 11.55 -5.10
N ILE A 151 7.57 11.89 -6.02
CA ILE A 151 6.50 10.97 -6.45
C ILE A 151 7.09 9.75 -7.18
N CYS A 152 8.06 9.97 -8.06
CA CYS A 152 8.70 8.89 -8.81
C CYS A 152 9.52 7.98 -7.89
N MET A 153 10.24 8.55 -6.92
CA MET A 153 10.94 7.80 -5.86
C MET A 153 9.97 6.93 -5.07
N MET A 154 8.83 7.49 -4.67
CA MET A 154 7.80 6.77 -3.93
C MET A 154 7.22 5.60 -4.74
N MET A 155 6.90 5.82 -6.02
CA MET A 155 6.42 4.76 -6.91
C MET A 155 7.48 3.67 -7.14
N THR A 156 8.74 4.07 -7.30
CA THR A 156 9.87 3.14 -7.45
C THR A 156 10.02 2.27 -6.20
N ALA A 157 10.02 2.88 -5.01
CA ALA A 157 10.14 2.17 -3.74
C ALA A 157 8.96 1.21 -3.50
N MET A 158 7.74 1.63 -3.82
CA MET A 158 6.54 0.79 -3.71
C MET A 158 6.65 -0.46 -4.62
N HIS A 159 7.10 -0.29 -5.85
CA HIS A 159 7.27 -1.38 -6.80
C HIS A 159 8.44 -2.30 -6.44
N CYS A 160 9.55 -1.75 -5.95
CA CYS A 160 10.67 -2.52 -5.40
C CYS A 160 10.22 -3.41 -4.23
N LEU A 161 9.50 -2.85 -3.26
CA LEU A 161 8.97 -3.63 -2.14
C LEU A 161 7.99 -4.70 -2.60
N SER A 162 7.12 -4.38 -3.55
CA SER A 162 6.17 -5.35 -4.12
C SER A 162 6.88 -6.50 -4.82
N TYR A 163 7.96 -6.22 -5.57
CA TYR A 163 8.78 -7.24 -6.22
C TYR A 163 9.46 -8.17 -5.21
N ARG A 164 9.99 -7.62 -4.11
CA ARG A 164 10.61 -8.41 -3.03
C ARG A 164 9.58 -9.24 -2.26
N LYS A 165 8.43 -8.66 -1.89
CA LYS A 165 7.39 -9.35 -1.11
C LYS A 165 6.64 -10.45 -1.85
N THR A 166 6.73 -10.47 -3.17
CA THR A 166 6.08 -11.48 -4.01
C THR A 166 7.01 -12.64 -4.38
N GLU A 167 8.26 -12.59 -3.96
CA GLU A 167 9.21 -13.70 -4.09
C GLU A 167 8.72 -14.93 -3.30
N GLY A 168 8.60 -16.07 -3.98
CA GLY A 168 8.14 -17.33 -3.39
C GLY A 168 6.70 -17.32 -2.87
N ARG A 169 5.96 -16.21 -3.02
CA ARG A 169 4.67 -16.03 -2.37
C ARG A 169 3.51 -16.33 -3.30
N TYR A 170 2.57 -17.14 -2.82
CA TYR A 170 1.36 -17.47 -3.56
C TYR A 170 0.35 -16.32 -3.53
N PHE A 171 -0.24 -16.04 -4.69
CA PHE A 171 -1.44 -15.23 -4.80
C PHE A 171 -2.66 -16.02 -4.32
N PHE A 172 -2.78 -17.27 -4.74
CA PHE A 172 -3.88 -18.16 -4.40
C PHE A 172 -3.37 -19.58 -4.23
N ALA A 173 -3.94 -20.32 -3.30
CA ALA A 173 -3.80 -21.76 -3.22
C ALA A 173 -5.05 -22.38 -2.60
N GLU A 174 -5.31 -23.63 -2.91
CA GLU A 174 -6.34 -24.45 -2.28
C GLU A 174 -5.70 -25.39 -1.27
N THR A 175 -6.30 -25.47 -0.08
CA THR A 175 -5.84 -26.27 1.05
C THR A 175 -7.04 -27.00 1.67
N GLU A 176 -6.81 -27.84 2.67
CA GLU A 176 -7.87 -28.53 3.40
C GLU A 176 -8.82 -27.51 4.04
N GLY A 177 -10.10 -27.60 3.70
CA GLY A 177 -11.16 -26.76 4.28
C GLY A 177 -11.28 -25.34 3.72
N GLY A 178 -10.42 -24.91 2.78
CA GLY A 178 -10.58 -23.59 2.16
C GLY A 178 -9.47 -23.16 1.20
N PHE A 179 -9.34 -21.85 1.06
CA PHE A 179 -8.35 -21.21 0.19
C PHE A 179 -7.37 -20.34 0.97
N LEU A 180 -6.14 -20.33 0.53
CA LEU A 180 -5.16 -19.32 0.86
C LEU A 180 -5.22 -18.22 -0.20
N LEU A 181 -5.36 -16.97 0.23
CA LEU A 181 -5.40 -15.84 -0.68
C LEU A 181 -4.47 -14.73 -0.19
N THR A 182 -3.70 -14.16 -1.10
CA THR A 182 -2.91 -12.95 -0.89
C THR A 182 -3.48 -11.87 -1.81
N PRO A 183 -4.44 -11.04 -1.36
CA PRO A 183 -5.19 -10.12 -2.24
C PRO A 183 -4.31 -9.10 -2.99
N THR A 184 -3.19 -8.70 -2.41
CA THR A 184 -2.22 -7.75 -2.98
C THR A 184 -0.78 -8.09 -2.56
N ALA A 185 0.23 -7.64 -3.30
CA ALA A 185 1.64 -7.82 -2.95
C ALA A 185 2.03 -7.34 -1.54
N LEU A 186 1.29 -6.37 -0.97
CA LEU A 186 1.54 -5.81 0.36
C LEU A 186 0.68 -6.42 1.47
N SER A 187 -0.34 -7.20 1.11
CA SER A 187 -1.23 -7.85 2.06
C SER A 187 -0.59 -9.05 2.76
N LYS A 188 -1.19 -9.47 3.87
CA LYS A 188 -0.93 -10.78 4.46
C LYS A 188 -1.65 -11.87 3.66
N THR A 189 -1.19 -13.11 3.81
CA THR A 189 -1.86 -14.27 3.25
C THR A 189 -2.94 -14.69 4.23
N ILE A 190 -4.17 -14.78 3.75
CA ILE A 190 -5.34 -15.06 4.57
C ILE A 190 -5.89 -16.43 4.24
N PHE A 191 -6.35 -17.13 5.28
CA PHE A 191 -7.16 -18.33 5.10
C PHE A 191 -8.64 -17.95 4.94
N LEU A 192 -9.26 -18.49 3.92
CA LEU A 192 -10.67 -18.33 3.56
C LEU A 192 -11.36 -19.69 3.58
N PRO A 193 -12.11 -20.01 4.64
CA PRO A 193 -12.94 -21.22 4.67
C PRO A 193 -13.91 -21.25 3.48
N TYR A 194 -14.15 -22.44 2.90
CA TYR A 194 -15.11 -22.55 1.79
C TYR A 194 -16.47 -21.93 2.15
N CYS A 195 -16.97 -22.22 3.35
CA CYS A 195 -18.29 -21.80 3.84
C CYS A 195 -18.49 -20.29 3.98
N CYS A 196 -17.41 -19.49 4.03
CA CYS A 196 -17.55 -18.05 4.19
C CYS A 196 -17.73 -17.31 2.86
N ILE A 197 -17.56 -17.98 1.72
CA ILE A 197 -17.62 -17.35 0.40
C ILE A 197 -19.08 -17.29 -0.07
N ASN A 198 -19.60 -16.07 -0.19
CA ASN A 198 -21.00 -15.85 -0.57
C ASN A 198 -21.17 -15.53 -2.05
N ARG A 199 -20.24 -14.75 -2.63
CA ARG A 199 -20.35 -14.28 -4.01
C ARG A 199 -18.99 -13.95 -4.59
N VAL A 200 -18.79 -14.29 -5.84
CA VAL A 200 -17.69 -13.82 -6.70
C VAL A 200 -18.29 -12.97 -7.81
N GLU A 201 -17.76 -11.77 -8.00
CA GLU A 201 -18.17 -10.85 -9.05
C GLU A 201 -16.93 -10.45 -9.85
N GLU A 202 -16.89 -10.85 -11.11
CA GLU A 202 -15.87 -10.39 -12.03
C GLU A 202 -16.25 -8.99 -12.54
N ARG A 203 -15.31 -8.04 -12.40
CA ARG A 203 -15.40 -6.68 -12.94
C ARG A 203 -14.36 -6.53 -14.04
N GLU A 204 -14.38 -5.41 -14.76
CA GLU A 204 -13.46 -5.20 -15.90
C GLU A 204 -11.98 -5.41 -15.51
N GLU A 205 -11.47 -4.69 -14.51
CA GLU A 205 -10.06 -4.76 -14.08
C GLU A 205 -9.80 -5.54 -12.77
N SER A 206 -10.86 -5.99 -12.10
CA SER A 206 -10.77 -6.57 -10.75
C SER A 206 -11.78 -7.69 -10.54
N VAL A 207 -11.59 -8.43 -9.46
CA VAL A 207 -12.55 -9.41 -8.95
C VAL A 207 -12.94 -9.00 -7.55
N LEU A 208 -14.24 -8.97 -7.27
CA LEU A 208 -14.80 -8.76 -5.95
C LEU A 208 -15.23 -10.10 -5.38
N LEU A 209 -14.67 -10.44 -4.23
CA LEU A 209 -15.02 -11.60 -3.43
C LEU A 209 -15.77 -11.12 -2.19
N ALA A 210 -17.07 -11.39 -2.12
CA ALA A 210 -17.88 -11.09 -0.94
C ALA A 210 -17.91 -12.30 -0.02
N VAL A 211 -17.47 -12.08 1.22
CA VAL A 211 -17.40 -13.12 2.25
C VAL A 211 -18.19 -12.71 3.49
N ASN A 212 -18.66 -13.70 4.24
CA ASN A 212 -19.33 -13.49 5.52
C ASN A 212 -18.54 -14.15 6.64
N LEU A 213 -17.89 -13.32 7.46
CA LEU A 213 -17.15 -13.73 8.65
C LEU A 213 -17.66 -12.91 9.82
N ASN A 214 -18.78 -13.34 10.40
CA ASN A 214 -19.58 -12.60 11.41
C ASN A 214 -20.11 -11.22 10.95
N LYS A 215 -19.67 -10.76 9.78
CA LYS A 215 -20.07 -9.56 9.06
C LYS A 215 -19.71 -9.70 7.59
N LYS A 216 -20.42 -8.97 6.74
CA LYS A 216 -20.12 -8.91 5.29
C LYS A 216 -18.83 -8.13 5.05
N ILE A 217 -17.87 -8.77 4.38
CA ILE A 217 -16.59 -8.19 4.00
C ILE A 217 -16.39 -8.39 2.50
N ASN A 218 -15.95 -7.35 1.80
CA ASN A 218 -15.60 -7.44 0.39
C ASN A 218 -14.08 -7.39 0.25
N ILE A 219 -13.50 -8.44 -0.31
CA ILE A 219 -12.11 -8.47 -0.76
C ILE A 219 -12.10 -8.10 -2.25
N VAL A 220 -11.23 -7.18 -2.64
CA VAL A 220 -11.06 -6.79 -4.04
C VAL A 220 -9.60 -6.99 -4.43
N PHE A 221 -9.37 -7.74 -5.50
CA PHE A 221 -8.04 -7.93 -6.07
C PHE A 221 -8.04 -7.64 -7.57
N SER A 222 -6.88 -7.22 -8.08
CA SER A 222 -6.74 -6.89 -9.50
C SER A 222 -6.42 -8.13 -10.32
N LYS A 223 -6.99 -8.20 -11.52
CA LYS A 223 -6.64 -9.21 -12.53
C LYS A 223 -5.18 -9.12 -12.98
N LYS A 224 -4.52 -7.98 -12.72
CA LYS A 224 -3.14 -7.69 -13.11
C LYS A 224 -2.10 -8.38 -12.21
N PHE A 225 -2.49 -9.15 -11.20
CA PHE A 225 -1.55 -9.80 -10.28
C PHE A 225 -1.08 -11.19 -10.74
N VAL A 226 -1.88 -11.89 -11.53
CA VAL A 226 -1.61 -13.26 -12.00
C VAL A 226 -1.72 -13.36 -13.52
N GLU A 227 -1.34 -14.51 -14.08
CA GLU A 227 -1.56 -14.80 -15.49
C GLU A 227 -3.04 -15.03 -15.79
N ARG A 228 -3.45 -14.82 -17.05
CA ARG A 228 -4.86 -14.89 -17.42
C ARG A 228 -5.43 -16.31 -17.28
N GLY A 229 -4.64 -17.33 -17.64
CA GLY A 229 -5.04 -18.74 -17.51
C GLY A 229 -5.29 -19.11 -16.05
N ASP A 230 -4.32 -18.82 -15.19
CA ASP A 230 -4.42 -19.07 -13.75
C ASP A 230 -5.57 -18.29 -13.11
N LEU A 231 -5.76 -17.03 -13.51
CA LEU A 231 -6.87 -16.21 -13.02
C LEU A 231 -8.23 -16.85 -13.30
N ILE A 232 -8.43 -17.38 -14.51
CA ILE A 232 -9.67 -18.07 -14.89
C ILE A 232 -9.88 -19.28 -13.97
N GLN A 233 -8.82 -20.05 -13.70
CA GLN A 233 -8.90 -21.20 -12.79
C GLN A 233 -9.24 -20.77 -11.36
N VAL A 234 -8.61 -19.71 -10.85
CA VAL A 234 -8.90 -19.15 -9.53
C VAL A 234 -10.35 -18.69 -9.42
N ILE A 235 -10.83 -17.91 -10.39
CA ILE A 235 -12.23 -17.44 -10.43
C ILE A 235 -13.18 -18.62 -10.46
N LYS A 236 -12.90 -19.66 -11.27
CA LYS A 236 -13.73 -20.87 -11.36
C LYS A 236 -13.84 -21.57 -10.00
N ARG A 237 -12.72 -21.80 -9.31
CA ARG A 237 -12.70 -22.45 -7.98
C ARG A 237 -13.44 -21.63 -6.92
N LEU A 238 -13.18 -20.32 -6.86
CA LEU A 238 -13.89 -19.42 -5.93
C LEU A 238 -15.40 -19.38 -6.21
N SER A 239 -15.79 -19.38 -7.49
CA SER A 239 -17.21 -19.34 -7.89
C SER A 239 -17.91 -20.66 -7.57
N GLN A 240 -17.23 -21.79 -7.77
CA GLN A 240 -17.75 -23.10 -7.38
C GLN A 240 -17.96 -23.20 -5.87
N ALA A 241 -17.02 -22.69 -5.05
CA ALA A 241 -17.21 -22.60 -3.61
C ALA A 241 -18.40 -21.71 -3.22
N ALA A 242 -18.58 -20.58 -3.90
CA ALA A 242 -19.73 -19.70 -3.68
C ALA A 242 -21.07 -20.38 -4.02
N LEU A 243 -21.13 -21.14 -5.11
CA LEU A 243 -22.32 -21.90 -5.51
C LEU A 243 -22.68 -22.99 -4.50
N ASN A 244 -21.67 -23.63 -3.91
CA ASN A 244 -21.84 -24.67 -2.89
C ASN A 244 -22.32 -24.12 -1.53
N ASN A 245 -22.34 -22.79 -1.36
CA ASN A 245 -22.92 -22.12 -0.21
C ASN A 245 -24.22 -21.38 -0.60
N PRO A 246 -25.30 -22.09 -0.99
CA PRO A 246 -26.55 -21.44 -1.32
C PRO A 246 -27.09 -20.72 -0.08
N LYS A 247 -26.91 -19.39 -0.07
CA LYS A 247 -27.50 -18.38 0.81
C LYS A 247 -28.05 -18.92 2.15
N HIS A 248 -27.37 -18.61 3.26
CA HIS A 248 -28.12 -18.10 4.42
C HIS A 248 -28.87 -16.83 3.96
N ASN A 249 -30.07 -17.04 3.44
CA ASN A 249 -31.07 -16.01 3.21
C ASN A 249 -31.37 -15.34 4.55
N ILE A 250 -30.84 -14.14 4.76
CA ILE A 250 -31.56 -13.13 5.52
C ILE A 250 -31.51 -11.85 4.69
N ILE A 251 -32.51 -11.72 3.82
CA ILE A 251 -33.12 -10.42 3.56
C ILE A 251 -33.87 -10.09 4.85
N THR A 252 -33.52 -9.00 5.53
CA THR A 252 -34.41 -8.35 6.49
C THR A 252 -34.38 -6.86 6.22
N PHE A 253 -35.50 -6.43 5.63
CA PHE A 253 -36.10 -5.10 5.43
C PHE A 253 -35.19 -3.94 5.01
#